data_AF-A0A973CNV1-F1
#
_entry.id   AF-A0A973CNV1-F1
#
_cell.length_a   1.000
_cell.length_b   1.000
_cell.length_c   1.000
_cell.angle_alpha   90.00
_cell.angle_beta   90.00
_cell.angle_gamma   90.00
#
_symmetry.space_group_name_H-M   'P 1'
#
loop_
_entity.id
_entity.type
_entity.pdbx_description
1 polymer ?
#
loop_
_entity_poly.entity_id
_entity_poly.type
_entity_poly.pdbx_seq_one_letter_code
_entity_poly.pdbx_strand_id
1 'polypeptide(L)'
;MKESIDKIFDDFKSLNPLLLEEIKPALNKLAKDCPEDQHDYIFDQASQLIEYYLKSPIKLSEKNTLSNYYKQLETTSKKMISAGKVNVLDQADQSSSLIPANYFAAHDWIKLQIESNLSANIITAVDAIRERHNSVDSVLESLFIFLLKLNEDKALAWQLALCDEAVDPDISRDLMRCWRTFYSGSVMPAASVEILARWSEDELIYRHWPTVSKEADQLIRLQSLMQLYHSSAKFRLTGKLRSLYPFTNNEDLLDWYIEAIHQLGESVDFFSNAVLELQSNETVDERRQNAIFMELKWISQITPLLMNMSDMLLNRPDGALTFAMSIFGFSPSYKEKWFDILVHYSSIAVRKCFLRDLRYNRSTMETIKVLSFGDEHIQKRIHEEIDLLHEQFDSIKQREIAVNILAHVYADYRKDGLIAQEIARRYRRLMRVLHEDLLNQVLSKEHLKELEPMRETLLDFSVIASESRKYLGSRRALEKSTEELMATEMDYTQHVRKMRSRYFRKINRNK
;
A
#
# COMPACT_ATOMS: atom_id res chain seq x y z
N MET A 1 36.15 18.16 -28.52
CA MET A 1 34.93 17.48 -27.99
C MET A 1 35.24 16.63 -26.78
N LYS A 2 36.23 15.71 -26.84
CA LYS A 2 36.72 14.97 -25.66
C LYS A 2 37.01 15.86 -24.44
N GLU A 3 37.74 16.97 -24.62
CA GLU A 3 37.99 17.94 -23.55
C GLU A 3 36.71 18.52 -22.90
N SER A 4 35.63 18.67 -23.68
CA SER A 4 34.34 19.13 -23.17
C SER A 4 33.59 18.03 -22.41
N ILE A 5 33.76 16.77 -22.82
CA ILE A 5 33.23 15.59 -22.12
C ILE A 5 33.97 15.46 -20.79
N ASP A 6 35.30 15.50 -20.81
CA ASP A 6 36.14 15.36 -19.62
C ASP A 6 35.81 16.41 -18.56
N LYS A 7 35.66 17.69 -18.99
CA LYS A 7 35.27 18.78 -18.09
C LYS A 7 33.92 18.51 -17.39
N ILE A 8 32.93 18.03 -18.15
CA ILE A 8 31.60 17.70 -17.60
C ILE A 8 31.70 16.53 -16.60
N PHE A 9 32.49 15.50 -16.91
CA PHE A 9 32.69 14.37 -16.00
C PHE A 9 33.52 14.73 -14.77
N ASP A 10 34.42 15.70 -14.86
CA ASP A 10 35.11 16.25 -13.70
C ASP A 10 34.16 17.00 -12.77
N ASP A 11 33.20 17.74 -13.32
CA ASP A 11 32.16 18.36 -12.50
C ASP A 11 31.27 17.30 -11.81
N PHE A 12 30.95 16.18 -12.50
CA PHE A 12 30.27 15.04 -11.89
C PHE A 12 31.07 14.41 -10.73
N LYS A 13 32.40 14.38 -10.81
CA LYS A 13 33.28 13.86 -9.72
C LYS A 13 33.24 14.70 -8.44
N SER A 14 32.66 15.91 -8.48
CA SER A 14 32.34 16.66 -7.26
C SER A 14 31.30 15.94 -6.39
N LEU A 15 30.52 15.02 -6.96
CA LEU A 15 29.42 14.29 -6.32
C LEU A 15 28.37 15.20 -5.67
N ASN A 16 28.30 16.47 -6.09
CA ASN A 16 27.37 17.44 -5.56
C ASN A 16 26.21 17.67 -6.55
N PRO A 17 24.98 17.25 -6.23
CA PRO A 17 23.83 17.41 -7.13
C PRO A 17 23.49 18.89 -7.40
N LEU A 18 23.82 19.81 -6.50
CA LEU A 18 23.51 21.24 -6.68
C LEU A 18 24.34 21.88 -7.80
N LEU A 19 25.60 21.43 -7.97
CA LEU A 19 26.47 21.92 -9.03
C LEU A 19 26.02 21.44 -10.41
N LEU A 20 25.26 20.33 -10.48
CA LEU A 20 24.74 19.82 -11.74
C LEU A 20 23.65 20.69 -12.34
N GLU A 21 22.91 21.46 -11.54
CA GLU A 21 21.90 22.40 -12.06
C GLU A 21 22.51 23.42 -13.03
N GLU A 22 23.72 23.88 -12.74
CA GLU A 22 24.46 24.83 -13.57
C GLU A 22 24.94 24.21 -14.90
N ILE A 23 25.13 22.88 -14.92
CA ILE A 23 25.72 22.13 -16.04
C ILE A 23 24.65 21.45 -16.91
N LYS A 24 23.40 21.33 -16.42
CA LYS A 24 22.26 20.78 -17.20
C LYS A 24 22.13 21.35 -18.62
N PRO A 25 22.30 22.67 -18.89
CA PRO A 25 22.25 23.19 -20.25
C PRO A 25 23.38 22.64 -21.13
N ALA A 26 24.59 22.52 -20.59
CA ALA A 26 25.74 21.94 -21.29
C ALA A 26 25.54 20.44 -21.56
N LEU A 27 24.97 19.68 -20.62
CA LEU A 27 24.61 18.27 -20.79
C LEU A 27 23.57 18.07 -21.90
N ASN A 28 22.50 18.88 -21.90
CA ASN A 28 21.47 18.80 -22.93
C ASN A 28 22.01 19.16 -24.32
N LYS A 29 22.99 20.07 -24.40
CA LYS A 29 23.67 20.40 -25.65
C LYS A 29 24.57 19.26 -26.10
N LEU A 30 25.38 18.71 -25.19
CA LEU A 30 26.25 17.56 -25.47
C LEU A 30 25.43 16.36 -25.96
N ALA A 31 24.30 16.05 -25.32
CA ALA A 31 23.44 14.93 -25.74
C ALA A 31 22.88 15.09 -27.18
N LYS A 32 22.73 16.33 -27.67
CA LYS A 32 22.23 16.60 -29.03
C LYS A 32 23.34 16.65 -30.08
N ASP A 33 24.49 17.21 -29.71
CA ASP A 33 25.56 17.57 -30.66
C ASP A 33 26.70 16.53 -30.68
N CYS A 34 26.66 15.51 -29.82
CA CYS A 34 27.70 14.49 -29.74
C CYS A 34 27.57 13.46 -30.88
N PRO A 35 28.65 13.21 -31.64
CA PRO A 35 28.68 12.21 -32.69
C PRO A 35 28.85 10.79 -32.10
N GLU A 36 28.32 9.80 -32.82
CA GLU A 36 28.21 8.41 -32.35
C GLU A 36 29.57 7.78 -32.00
N ASP A 37 30.66 8.19 -32.64
CA ASP A 37 32.02 7.70 -32.40
C ASP A 37 32.56 8.05 -30.99
N GLN A 38 31.94 9.02 -30.31
CA GLN A 38 32.28 9.41 -28.94
C GLN A 38 31.37 8.77 -27.89
N HIS A 39 30.32 8.06 -28.29
CA HIS A 39 29.38 7.46 -27.34
C HIS A 39 30.05 6.42 -26.44
N ASP A 40 30.86 5.51 -27.01
CA ASP A 40 31.62 4.52 -26.23
C ASP A 40 32.46 5.17 -25.12
N TYR A 41 33.17 6.24 -25.46
CA TYR A 41 33.98 7.00 -24.51
C TYR A 41 33.14 7.56 -23.35
N ILE A 42 31.93 8.08 -23.64
CA ILE A 42 31.03 8.60 -22.60
C ILE A 42 30.53 7.48 -21.67
N PHE A 43 30.20 6.30 -22.21
CA PHE A 43 29.80 5.15 -21.39
C PHE A 43 30.94 4.61 -20.52
N ASP A 44 32.18 4.65 -21.01
CA ASP A 44 33.37 4.32 -20.22
C ASP A 44 33.56 5.33 -19.07
N GLN A 45 33.43 6.63 -19.35
CA GLN A 45 33.50 7.68 -18.32
C GLN A 45 32.36 7.54 -17.28
N ALA A 46 31.15 7.17 -17.71
CA ALA A 46 30.03 6.89 -16.81
C ALA A 46 30.32 5.71 -15.86
N SER A 47 30.91 4.64 -16.40
CA SER A 47 31.32 3.47 -15.62
C SER A 47 32.40 3.84 -14.59
N GLN A 48 33.39 4.64 -15.00
CA GLN A 48 34.42 5.17 -14.09
C GLN A 48 33.83 6.08 -12.99
N LEU A 49 32.82 6.89 -13.31
CA LEU A 49 32.15 7.73 -12.34
C LEU A 49 31.38 6.89 -11.31
N ILE A 50 30.69 5.82 -11.73
CA ILE A 50 30.03 4.89 -10.81
C ILE A 50 31.06 4.27 -9.86
N GLU A 51 32.18 3.78 -10.40
CA GLU A 51 33.24 3.23 -9.56
C GLU A 51 33.79 4.27 -8.56
N TYR A 52 34.01 5.49 -9.01
CA TYR A 52 34.46 6.60 -8.17
C TYR A 52 33.46 6.90 -7.05
N TYR A 53 32.17 6.93 -7.38
CA TYR A 53 31.07 7.11 -6.43
C TYR A 53 31.04 5.99 -5.37
N LEU A 54 31.16 4.74 -5.79
CA LEU A 54 31.17 3.56 -4.90
C LEU A 54 32.40 3.50 -3.98
N LYS A 55 33.49 4.18 -4.37
CA LYS A 55 34.73 4.36 -3.60
C LYS A 55 34.75 5.66 -2.77
N SER A 56 33.69 6.45 -2.81
CA SER A 56 33.61 7.70 -2.04
C SER A 56 33.65 7.45 -0.53
N PRO A 57 34.18 8.39 0.29
CA PRO A 57 34.26 8.24 1.73
C PRO A 57 32.91 7.94 2.40
N ILE A 58 31.83 8.55 1.89
CA ILE A 58 30.47 8.34 2.36
C ILE A 58 30.06 6.89 2.12
N LYS A 59 30.19 6.38 0.89
CA LYS A 59 29.84 5.00 0.55
C LYS A 59 30.68 3.96 1.27
N LEU A 60 31.97 4.22 1.49
CA LEU A 60 32.81 3.34 2.28
C LEU A 60 32.35 3.28 3.75
N SER A 61 31.99 4.42 4.34
CA SER A 61 31.44 4.50 5.70
C SER A 61 30.11 3.73 5.83
N GLU A 62 29.21 3.88 4.86
CA GLU A 62 27.94 3.16 4.80
C GLU A 62 28.14 1.64 4.75
N LYS A 63 28.97 1.17 3.81
CA LYS A 63 29.28 -0.25 3.64
C LYS A 63 29.86 -0.85 4.91
N ASN A 64 30.77 -0.14 5.58
CA ASN A 64 31.38 -0.60 6.83
C ASN A 64 30.33 -0.68 7.97
N THR A 65 29.48 0.33 8.10
CA THR A 65 28.43 0.38 9.13
C THR A 65 27.42 -0.75 8.94
N LEU A 66 26.95 -0.95 7.71
CA LEU A 66 26.00 -2.00 7.36
C LEU A 66 26.61 -3.40 7.48
N SER A 67 27.89 -3.57 7.09
CA SER A 67 28.61 -4.83 7.29
C SER A 67 28.65 -5.21 8.77
N ASN A 68 28.92 -4.24 9.65
CA ASN A 68 28.92 -4.47 11.10
C ASN A 68 27.52 -4.83 11.62
N TYR A 69 26.49 -4.12 11.18
CA TYR A 69 25.09 -4.42 11.51
C TYR A 69 24.69 -5.84 11.09
N TYR A 70 24.95 -6.22 9.83
CA TYR A 70 24.58 -7.55 9.32
C TYR A 70 25.40 -8.67 9.95
N LYS A 71 26.68 -8.46 10.26
CA LYS A 71 27.48 -9.46 11.00
C LYS A 71 26.89 -9.76 12.38
N GLN A 72 26.38 -8.75 13.08
CA GLN A 72 25.73 -8.94 14.39
C GLN A 72 24.41 -9.70 14.26
N LEU A 73 23.60 -9.35 13.26
CA LEU A 73 22.38 -10.10 12.94
C LEU A 73 22.67 -11.55 12.54
N GLU A 74 23.72 -11.78 11.73
CA GLU A 74 24.11 -13.12 11.29
C GLU A 74 24.62 -13.99 12.45
N THR A 75 25.39 -13.39 13.36
CA THR A 75 25.86 -14.10 14.56
C THR A 75 24.69 -14.51 15.45
N THR A 76 23.70 -13.64 15.60
CA THR A 76 22.49 -13.93 16.37
C THR A 76 21.64 -14.98 15.67
N SER A 77 21.46 -14.86 14.35
CA SER A 77 20.64 -15.81 13.59
C SER A 77 21.22 -17.21 13.63
N LYS A 78 22.54 -17.38 13.49
CA LYS A 78 23.21 -18.67 13.67
C LYS A 78 22.91 -19.30 15.03
N LYS A 79 22.93 -18.51 16.11
CA LYS A 79 22.57 -18.99 17.45
C LYS A 79 21.10 -19.40 17.52
N MET A 80 20.18 -18.57 17.02
CA MET A 80 18.75 -18.87 17.04
C MET A 80 18.37 -20.10 16.19
N ILE A 81 19.01 -20.26 15.02
CA ILE A 81 18.85 -21.45 14.16
C ILE A 81 19.35 -22.69 14.90
N SER A 82 20.55 -22.63 15.51
CA SER A 82 21.07 -23.76 16.29
C SER A 82 20.20 -24.13 17.49
N ALA A 83 19.46 -23.17 18.03
CA ALA A 83 18.50 -23.37 19.12
C ALA A 83 17.09 -23.78 18.65
N GLY A 84 16.85 -23.91 17.34
CA GLY A 84 15.56 -24.26 16.76
C GLY A 84 14.46 -23.20 16.96
N LYS A 85 14.84 -21.94 17.25
CA LYS A 85 13.90 -20.85 17.52
C LYS A 85 13.38 -20.15 16.25
N VAL A 86 14.14 -20.26 15.16
CA VAL A 86 13.90 -19.57 13.89
C VAL A 86 14.24 -20.53 12.76
N ASN A 87 13.43 -20.52 11.71
CA ASN A 87 13.67 -21.30 10.51
C ASN A 87 14.10 -20.39 9.35
N VAL A 88 15.20 -20.75 8.69
CA VAL A 88 15.58 -20.13 7.42
C VAL A 88 14.66 -20.68 6.35
N LEU A 89 13.95 -19.80 5.66
CA LEU A 89 13.03 -20.19 4.59
C LEU A 89 13.79 -20.49 3.30
N ASP A 90 14.70 -19.58 2.91
CA ASP A 90 15.57 -19.72 1.74
C ASP A 90 16.90 -19.02 1.99
N GLN A 91 17.94 -19.44 1.27
CA GLN A 91 19.15 -18.62 1.09
C GLN A 91 18.86 -17.67 -0.05
N ALA A 92 18.90 -16.37 0.24
CA ALA A 92 18.76 -15.37 -0.80
C ALA A 92 19.97 -15.45 -1.74
N ASP A 93 19.72 -15.55 -3.05
CA ASP A 93 20.73 -15.14 -4.02
C ASP A 93 21.13 -13.71 -3.62
N GLN A 94 22.43 -13.48 -3.40
CA GLN A 94 22.97 -12.18 -2.96
C GLN A 94 22.79 -11.13 -4.08
N SER A 95 21.55 -10.76 -4.41
CA SER A 95 21.25 -9.95 -5.60
C SER A 95 21.26 -8.45 -5.31
N SER A 96 21.60 -8.04 -4.10
CA SER A 96 21.82 -6.63 -3.78
C SER A 96 22.94 -6.54 -2.76
N SER A 97 23.93 -5.71 -3.09
CA SER A 97 24.98 -5.41 -2.12
C SER A 97 24.28 -4.79 -0.90
N LEU A 98 24.54 -5.33 0.29
CA LEU A 98 24.00 -4.86 1.58
C LEU A 98 22.61 -5.40 1.99
N ILE A 99 22.30 -6.65 1.65
CA ILE A 99 21.20 -7.43 2.25
C ILE A 99 21.78 -8.72 2.88
N PRO A 100 21.26 -9.18 4.03
CA PRO A 100 21.68 -10.46 4.62
C PRO A 100 21.31 -11.66 3.73
N ALA A 101 22.19 -12.67 3.69
CA ALA A 101 22.03 -13.85 2.84
C ALA A 101 20.90 -14.80 3.26
N ASN A 102 20.39 -14.68 4.49
CA ASN A 102 19.34 -15.56 5.01
C ASN A 102 17.98 -14.88 4.94
N TYR A 103 17.00 -15.56 4.37
CA TYR A 103 15.61 -15.12 4.34
C TYR A 103 14.83 -15.74 5.52
N PHE A 104 14.17 -14.87 6.29
CA PHE A 104 13.35 -15.24 7.45
C PHE A 104 11.91 -14.76 7.25
N ALA A 105 10.95 -15.58 7.69
CA ALA A 105 9.55 -15.19 7.80
C ALA A 105 9.41 -13.92 8.67
N ALA A 106 8.34 -13.13 8.49
CA ALA A 106 8.18 -11.85 9.19
C ALA A 106 8.28 -11.98 10.71
N HIS A 107 7.64 -12.99 11.30
CA HIS A 107 7.69 -13.25 12.75
C HIS A 107 9.11 -13.56 13.24
N ASP A 108 9.80 -14.44 12.53
CA ASP A 108 11.16 -14.85 12.87
C ASP A 108 12.17 -13.71 12.70
N TRP A 109 11.93 -12.83 11.72
CA TRP A 109 12.71 -11.62 11.53
C TRP A 109 12.54 -10.63 12.70
N ILE A 110 11.31 -10.40 13.15
CA ILE A 110 11.04 -9.52 14.29
C ILE A 110 11.70 -10.08 15.56
N LYS A 111 11.56 -11.39 15.80
CA LYS A 111 12.27 -12.06 16.91
C LYS A 111 13.78 -11.90 16.83
N LEU A 112 14.35 -12.05 15.63
CA LEU A 112 15.79 -11.88 15.41
C LEU A 112 16.24 -10.46 15.77
N GLN A 113 15.48 -9.44 15.34
CA GLN A 113 15.80 -8.05 15.67
C GLN A 113 15.77 -7.80 17.18
N ILE A 114 14.79 -8.37 17.89
CA ILE A 114 14.66 -8.23 19.34
C ILE A 114 15.78 -8.99 20.08
N GLU A 115 16.05 -10.24 19.72
CA GLU A 115 17.09 -11.05 20.39
C GLU A 115 18.52 -10.57 20.07
N SER A 116 18.72 -9.85 18.95
CA SER A 116 20.05 -9.43 18.50
C SER A 116 20.73 -8.40 19.40
N ASN A 117 20.01 -7.73 20.30
CA ASN A 117 20.55 -6.73 21.24
C ASN A 117 21.52 -5.73 20.56
N LEU A 118 21.16 -5.28 19.37
CA LEU A 118 21.97 -4.34 18.60
C LEU A 118 22.17 -3.04 19.39
N SER A 119 23.38 -2.50 19.35
CA SER A 119 23.66 -1.25 20.05
C SER A 119 22.86 -0.11 19.43
N ALA A 120 22.33 0.79 20.28
CA ALA A 120 21.56 1.95 19.82
C ALA A 120 22.33 2.77 18.77
N ASN A 121 23.65 2.93 18.95
CA ASN A 121 24.50 3.65 18.00
C ASN A 121 24.50 3.04 16.60
N ILE A 122 24.53 1.70 16.49
CA ILE A 122 24.50 1.02 15.18
C ILE A 122 23.12 1.17 14.56
N ILE A 123 22.04 1.02 15.34
CA ILE A 123 20.66 1.21 14.86
C ILE A 123 20.49 2.62 14.31
N THR A 124 20.84 3.65 15.09
CA THR A 124 20.75 5.05 14.67
C THR A 124 21.60 5.34 13.43
N ALA A 125 22.80 4.75 13.33
CA ALA A 125 23.63 4.91 12.14
C ALA A 125 23.00 4.27 10.89
N VAL A 126 22.43 3.07 11.01
CA VAL A 126 21.72 2.40 9.89
C VAL A 126 20.48 3.17 9.48
N ASP A 127 19.71 3.69 10.43
CA ASP A 127 18.53 4.51 10.15
C ASP A 127 18.93 5.83 9.48
N ALA A 128 20.02 6.47 9.90
CA ALA A 128 20.56 7.66 9.23
C ALA A 128 20.99 7.37 7.77
N ILE A 129 21.54 6.19 7.50
CA ILE A 129 21.88 5.76 6.13
C ILE A 129 20.61 5.58 5.29
N ARG A 130 19.57 4.96 5.85
CA ARG A 130 18.28 4.78 5.18
C ARG A 130 17.58 6.11 4.89
N GLU A 131 17.61 7.05 5.84
CA GLU A 131 17.07 8.40 5.65
C GLU A 131 17.88 9.19 4.61
N ARG A 132 19.22 9.09 4.61
CA ARG A 132 20.06 9.66 3.54
C ARG A 132 19.63 9.11 2.17
N HIS A 133 19.47 7.80 2.06
CA HIS A 133 19.01 7.16 0.82
C HIS A 133 17.60 7.62 0.41
N ASN A 134 16.76 8.04 1.34
CA ASN A 134 15.44 8.61 1.02
C ASN A 134 15.52 10.07 0.58
N SER A 135 16.32 10.89 1.26
CA SER A 135 16.24 12.36 1.19
C SER A 135 17.36 13.04 0.40
N VAL A 136 18.50 12.38 0.17
CA VAL A 136 19.65 13.00 -0.49
C VAL A 136 19.70 12.56 -1.95
N ASP A 137 19.52 13.53 -2.84
CA ASP A 137 19.68 13.34 -4.27
C ASP A 137 21.14 13.04 -4.62
N SER A 138 21.34 12.20 -5.63
CA SER A 138 22.67 11.90 -6.13
C SER A 138 22.85 12.44 -7.55
N VAL A 139 24.12 12.54 -7.94
CA VAL A 139 24.52 12.93 -9.29
C VAL A 139 24.15 11.88 -10.35
N LEU A 140 23.90 10.63 -9.94
CA LEU A 140 23.70 9.50 -10.84
C LEU A 140 22.39 9.58 -11.61
N GLU A 141 21.30 10.10 -11.02
CA GLU A 141 20.03 10.29 -11.72
C GLU A 141 20.23 11.17 -12.97
N SER A 142 20.96 12.28 -12.81
CA SER A 142 21.27 13.19 -13.93
C SER A 142 22.18 12.54 -14.97
N LEU A 143 23.15 11.73 -14.55
CA LEU A 143 23.98 10.94 -15.46
C LEU A 143 23.11 9.97 -16.29
N PHE A 144 22.23 9.20 -15.65
CA PHE A 144 21.37 8.24 -16.34
C PHE A 144 20.42 8.90 -17.33
N ILE A 145 19.82 10.03 -16.96
CA ILE A 145 18.97 10.82 -17.86
C ILE A 145 19.80 11.32 -19.06
N PHE A 146 21.03 11.78 -18.82
CA PHE A 146 21.92 12.22 -19.89
C PHE A 146 22.25 11.07 -20.86
N LEU A 147 22.57 9.87 -20.37
CA LEU A 147 22.86 8.71 -21.21
C LEU A 147 21.65 8.29 -22.05
N LEU A 148 20.44 8.25 -21.47
CA LEU A 148 19.22 7.92 -22.23
C LEU A 148 18.92 8.96 -23.33
N LYS A 149 19.21 10.24 -23.08
CA LYS A 149 19.08 11.30 -24.09
C LYS A 149 20.13 11.20 -25.21
N LEU A 150 21.30 10.65 -24.91
CA LEU A 150 22.39 10.47 -25.88
C LEU A 150 22.09 9.30 -26.83
N ASN A 151 21.75 8.13 -26.28
CA ASN A 151 21.36 6.95 -27.05
C ASN A 151 20.51 6.02 -26.16
N GLU A 152 19.21 5.96 -26.42
CA GLU A 152 18.27 5.20 -25.60
C GLU A 152 18.62 3.71 -25.54
N ASP A 153 18.79 3.05 -26.70
CA ASP A 153 19.00 1.59 -26.77
C ASP A 153 20.29 1.17 -26.04
N LYS A 154 21.38 1.89 -26.28
CA LYS A 154 22.67 1.61 -25.66
C LYS A 154 22.68 1.94 -24.17
N ALA A 155 22.06 3.06 -23.78
CA ALA A 155 21.95 3.42 -22.38
C ALA A 155 21.08 2.44 -21.60
N LEU A 156 19.96 2.01 -22.18
CA LEU A 156 19.11 0.99 -21.59
C LEU A 156 19.87 -0.32 -21.40
N ALA A 157 20.56 -0.82 -22.44
CA ALA A 157 21.34 -2.05 -22.32
C ALA A 157 22.41 -1.96 -21.22
N TRP A 158 23.10 -0.82 -21.12
CA TRP A 158 24.08 -0.57 -20.06
C TRP A 158 23.46 -0.48 -18.67
N GLN A 159 22.31 0.19 -18.52
CA GLN A 159 21.57 0.29 -17.26
C GLN A 159 21.00 -1.07 -16.81
N LEU A 160 20.52 -1.89 -17.74
CA LEU A 160 20.05 -3.25 -17.46
C LEU A 160 21.21 -4.13 -17.01
N ALA A 161 22.38 -4.03 -17.64
CA ALA A 161 23.58 -4.74 -17.20
C ALA A 161 23.99 -4.36 -15.78
N LEU A 162 23.85 -3.08 -15.38
CA LEU A 162 24.03 -2.69 -13.98
C LEU A 162 23.08 -3.47 -13.07
N CYS A 163 21.81 -3.63 -13.43
CA CYS A 163 20.78 -4.31 -12.63
C CYS A 163 20.99 -5.82 -12.43
N ASP A 164 21.84 -6.45 -13.25
CA ASP A 164 22.20 -7.87 -13.13
C ASP A 164 23.35 -8.09 -12.13
N GLU A 165 24.14 -7.04 -11.85
CA GLU A 165 25.12 -7.04 -10.77
C GLU A 165 24.46 -6.70 -9.43
N ALA A 166 25.08 -7.03 -8.29
CA ALA A 166 24.53 -6.73 -6.97
C ALA A 166 24.56 -5.21 -6.70
N VAL A 167 23.55 -4.49 -7.21
CA VAL A 167 23.53 -3.03 -7.30
C VAL A 167 23.47 -2.35 -5.93
N ASP A 168 24.20 -1.24 -5.79
CA ASP A 168 24.09 -0.34 -4.63
C ASP A 168 22.69 0.32 -4.60
N PRO A 169 22.04 0.43 -3.44
CA PRO A 169 20.67 0.96 -3.35
C PRO A 169 20.51 2.36 -3.97
N ASP A 170 21.51 3.24 -3.89
CA ASP A 170 21.42 4.59 -4.48
C ASP A 170 21.38 4.51 -6.02
N ILE A 171 22.15 3.58 -6.62
CA ILE A 171 22.11 3.33 -8.07
C ILE A 171 20.72 2.82 -8.47
N SER A 172 20.19 1.83 -7.74
CA SER A 172 18.86 1.26 -8.00
C SER A 172 17.77 2.32 -7.92
N ARG A 173 17.78 3.15 -6.88
CA ARG A 173 16.83 4.26 -6.69
C ARG A 173 16.91 5.25 -7.85
N ASP A 174 18.12 5.68 -8.22
CA ASP A 174 18.31 6.72 -9.22
C ASP A 174 18.04 6.23 -10.65
N LEU A 175 18.27 4.95 -10.94
CA LEU A 175 17.81 4.30 -12.16
C LEU A 175 16.29 4.35 -12.26
N MET A 176 15.57 4.04 -11.18
CA MET A 176 14.11 4.11 -11.15
C MET A 176 13.59 5.54 -11.32
N ARG A 177 14.21 6.52 -10.67
CA ARG A 177 13.84 7.93 -10.87
C ARG A 177 14.10 8.42 -12.29
N CYS A 178 15.23 7.99 -12.88
CA CYS A 178 15.56 8.24 -14.27
C CYS A 178 14.50 7.67 -15.22
N TRP A 179 14.15 6.39 -15.08
CA TRP A 179 13.11 5.73 -15.89
C TRP A 179 11.74 6.37 -15.70
N ARG A 180 11.39 6.79 -14.48
CA ARG A 180 10.14 7.52 -14.23
C ARG A 180 10.07 8.82 -15.01
N THR A 181 11.17 9.56 -15.03
CA THR A 181 11.26 10.83 -15.77
C THR A 181 11.18 10.59 -17.27
N PHE A 182 11.99 9.66 -17.79
CA PHE A 182 12.12 9.41 -19.22
C PHE A 182 10.89 8.72 -19.83
N TYR A 183 10.33 7.72 -19.15
CA TYR A 183 9.16 6.95 -19.61
C TYR A 183 7.82 7.45 -19.02
N SER A 184 7.75 8.71 -18.58
CA SER A 184 6.52 9.28 -18.01
C SER A 184 5.35 9.34 -18.99
N GLY A 185 5.63 9.49 -20.28
CA GLY A 185 4.66 9.58 -21.36
C GLY A 185 4.68 8.41 -22.35
N SER A 186 5.49 7.38 -22.09
CA SER A 186 5.71 6.27 -23.02
C SER A 186 5.72 4.91 -22.32
N VAL A 187 5.54 3.86 -23.11
CA VAL A 187 5.59 2.48 -22.61
C VAL A 187 7.04 2.09 -22.40
N MET A 188 7.34 1.59 -21.21
CA MET A 188 8.68 1.12 -20.87
C MET A 188 9.05 -0.20 -21.56
N PRO A 189 10.32 -0.43 -21.92
CA PRO A 189 10.81 -1.71 -22.44
C PRO A 189 10.54 -2.90 -21.51
N ALA A 190 10.32 -4.09 -22.09
CA ALA A 190 9.94 -5.30 -21.35
C ALA A 190 10.98 -5.75 -20.30
N ALA A 191 12.28 -5.62 -20.60
CA ALA A 191 13.33 -5.99 -19.67
C ALA A 191 13.31 -5.13 -18.39
N SER A 192 13.07 -3.81 -18.51
CA SER A 192 12.92 -2.91 -17.36
C SER A 192 11.67 -3.23 -16.54
N VAL A 193 10.58 -3.65 -17.19
CA VAL A 193 9.34 -4.10 -16.54
C VAL A 193 9.59 -5.32 -15.63
N GLU A 194 10.43 -6.26 -16.05
CA GLU A 194 10.77 -7.43 -15.24
C GLU A 194 11.56 -7.05 -13.98
N ILE A 195 12.54 -6.15 -14.12
CA ILE A 195 13.32 -5.63 -12.98
C ILE A 195 12.40 -4.88 -12.00
N LEU A 196 11.49 -4.05 -12.50
CA LEU A 196 10.50 -3.34 -11.68
C LEU A 196 9.65 -4.30 -10.86
N ALA A 197 9.10 -5.32 -11.53
CA ALA A 197 8.27 -6.30 -10.85
C ALA A 197 9.06 -7.08 -9.78
N ARG A 198 10.32 -7.43 -10.08
CA ARG A 198 11.25 -8.10 -9.16
C ARG A 198 11.51 -7.25 -7.91
N TRP A 199 11.96 -6.01 -8.06
CA TRP A 199 12.29 -5.15 -6.91
C TRP A 199 11.05 -4.65 -6.13
N SER A 200 9.90 -4.60 -6.80
CA SER A 200 8.62 -4.28 -6.16
C SER A 200 8.14 -5.41 -5.26
N GLU A 201 8.31 -6.68 -5.64
CA GLU A 201 7.87 -7.81 -4.81
C GLU A 201 8.97 -8.38 -3.91
N ASP A 202 10.21 -7.94 -4.03
CA ASP A 202 11.32 -8.39 -3.18
C ASP A 202 11.16 -7.86 -1.74
N GLU A 203 10.91 -8.79 -0.82
CA GLU A 203 10.70 -8.48 0.59
C GLU A 203 11.97 -7.99 1.27
N LEU A 204 13.14 -8.50 0.88
CA LEU A 204 14.41 -8.10 1.46
C LEU A 204 14.74 -6.68 1.02
N ILE A 205 14.56 -6.35 -0.25
CA ILE A 205 14.72 -4.97 -0.74
C ILE A 205 13.74 -4.05 0.00
N TYR A 206 12.47 -4.46 0.17
CA TYR A 206 11.50 -3.65 0.90
C TYR A 206 11.89 -3.43 2.38
N ARG A 207 12.39 -4.46 3.08
CA ARG A 207 12.82 -4.37 4.48
C ARG A 207 14.07 -3.52 4.67
N HIS A 208 15.05 -3.65 3.78
CA HIS A 208 16.37 -3.03 3.95
C HIS A 208 16.47 -1.67 3.26
N TRP A 209 15.86 -1.55 2.09
CA TRP A 209 15.93 -0.40 1.17
C TRP A 209 14.54 0.00 0.66
N PRO A 210 13.60 0.38 1.55
CA PRO A 210 12.19 0.61 1.20
C PRO A 210 12.00 1.64 0.08
N THR A 211 12.90 2.62 -0.06
CA THR A 211 12.82 3.63 -1.13
C THR A 211 12.99 3.01 -2.52
N VAL A 212 13.84 1.98 -2.70
CA VAL A 212 13.97 1.29 -4.00
C VAL A 212 12.64 0.65 -4.39
N SER A 213 12.05 -0.09 -3.46
CA SER A 213 10.73 -0.70 -3.64
C SER A 213 9.63 0.33 -3.85
N LYS A 214 9.66 1.48 -3.17
CA LYS A 214 8.70 2.58 -3.37
C LYS A 214 8.81 3.21 -4.77
N GLU A 215 10.02 3.46 -5.26
CA GLU A 215 10.22 4.01 -6.62
C GLU A 215 9.76 3.00 -7.69
N ALA A 216 10.04 1.71 -7.50
CA ALA A 216 9.53 0.65 -8.36
C ALA A 216 7.99 0.60 -8.37
N ASP A 217 7.36 0.71 -7.19
CA ASP A 217 5.90 0.74 -7.05
C ASP A 217 5.26 1.92 -7.79
N GLN A 218 5.86 3.11 -7.68
CA GLN A 218 5.39 4.31 -8.38
C GLN A 218 5.48 4.14 -9.90
N LEU A 219 6.56 3.55 -10.39
CA LEU A 219 6.74 3.26 -11.81
C LEU A 219 5.72 2.22 -12.31
N ILE A 220 5.48 1.16 -11.54
CA ILE A 220 4.43 0.16 -11.84
C ILE A 220 3.07 0.83 -11.95
N ARG A 221 2.72 1.70 -10.99
CA ARG A 221 1.48 2.46 -11.00
C ARG A 221 1.39 3.32 -12.26
N LEU A 222 2.42 4.12 -12.53
CA LEU A 222 2.46 5.02 -13.69
C LEU A 222 2.28 4.26 -15.01
N GLN A 223 3.04 3.19 -15.22
CA GLN A 223 2.97 2.38 -16.44
C GLN A 223 1.60 1.69 -16.58
N SER A 224 1.02 1.21 -15.48
CA SER A 224 -0.33 0.63 -15.47
C SER A 224 -1.40 1.65 -15.85
N LEU A 225 -1.30 2.87 -15.31
CA LEU A 225 -2.21 3.97 -15.61
C LEU A 225 -2.08 4.44 -17.07
N MET A 226 -0.86 4.55 -17.59
CA MET A 226 -0.59 4.89 -18.99
C MET A 226 -1.18 3.86 -19.95
N GLN A 227 -1.05 2.57 -19.64
CA GLN A 227 -1.65 1.51 -20.45
C GLN A 227 -3.17 1.59 -20.45
N LEU A 228 -3.78 1.84 -19.30
CA LEU A 228 -5.22 2.04 -19.21
C LEU A 228 -5.68 3.29 -19.97
N TYR A 229 -4.91 4.38 -19.91
CA TYR A 229 -5.18 5.62 -20.64
C TYR A 229 -5.24 5.37 -22.16
N HIS A 230 -4.30 4.59 -22.69
CA HIS A 230 -4.26 4.22 -24.11
C HIS A 230 -5.24 3.11 -24.49
N SER A 231 -5.76 2.34 -23.53
CA SER A 231 -6.71 1.27 -23.79
C SER A 231 -8.08 1.81 -24.25
N SER A 232 -8.85 1.00 -24.99
CA SER A 232 -10.25 1.29 -25.32
C SER A 232 -11.22 0.89 -24.20
N ALA A 233 -10.71 0.35 -23.07
CA ALA A 233 -11.53 -0.09 -21.96
C ALA A 233 -12.33 1.08 -21.38
N LYS A 234 -13.66 0.89 -21.29
CA LYS A 234 -14.59 1.82 -20.67
C LYS A 234 -15.26 1.13 -19.51
N PHE A 235 -15.09 1.69 -18.32
CA PHE A 235 -15.83 1.29 -17.15
C PHE A 235 -16.10 2.52 -16.28
N ARG A 236 -16.92 2.36 -15.24
CA ARG A 236 -17.22 3.44 -14.30
C ARG A 236 -15.90 4.02 -13.76
N LEU A 237 -15.76 5.35 -13.77
CA LEU A 237 -14.54 6.11 -13.39
C LEU A 237 -13.40 6.23 -14.41
N THR A 238 -13.37 5.52 -15.54
CA THR A 238 -12.26 5.69 -16.52
C THR A 238 -12.19 7.10 -17.09
N GLY A 239 -13.34 7.79 -17.26
CA GLY A 239 -13.36 9.17 -17.73
C GLY A 239 -12.67 10.14 -16.78
N LYS A 240 -13.01 10.07 -15.48
CA LYS A 240 -12.36 10.88 -14.43
C LYS A 240 -10.88 10.54 -14.30
N LEU A 241 -10.51 9.27 -14.43
CA LEU A 241 -9.10 8.88 -14.40
C LEU A 241 -8.33 9.49 -15.56
N ARG A 242 -8.87 9.44 -16.78
CA ARG A 242 -8.23 10.02 -17.96
C ARG A 242 -8.05 11.54 -17.88
N SER A 243 -8.95 12.25 -17.18
CA SER A 243 -8.78 13.68 -16.92
C SER A 243 -7.65 14.01 -15.94
N LEU A 244 -7.10 13.02 -15.22
CA LEU A 244 -5.94 13.19 -14.34
C LEU A 244 -4.59 13.05 -15.07
N TYR A 245 -4.60 12.89 -16.40
CA TYR A 245 -3.36 12.91 -17.18
C TYR A 245 -2.82 14.36 -17.29
N PRO A 246 -1.51 14.60 -17.10
CA PRO A 246 -0.46 13.64 -16.77
C PRO A 246 -0.54 13.18 -15.31
N PHE A 247 -0.35 11.88 -15.05
CA PHE A 247 -0.50 11.22 -13.74
C PHE A 247 0.60 11.59 -12.71
N THR A 248 0.93 12.88 -12.60
CA THR A 248 1.99 13.41 -11.74
C THR A 248 1.48 13.83 -10.37
N ASN A 249 0.21 14.20 -10.24
CA ASN A 249 -0.39 14.58 -8.96
C ASN A 249 -0.86 13.35 -8.18
N ASN A 250 -0.09 12.98 -7.15
CA ASN A 250 -0.42 11.85 -6.28
C ASN A 250 -1.66 12.09 -5.41
N GLU A 251 -2.01 13.34 -5.10
CA GLU A 251 -3.21 13.65 -4.29
C GLU A 251 -4.48 13.41 -5.09
N ASP A 252 -4.55 13.93 -6.33
CA ASP A 252 -5.71 13.71 -7.21
C ASP A 252 -5.90 12.22 -7.53
N LEU A 253 -4.80 11.49 -7.73
CA LEU A 253 -4.82 10.04 -7.93
C LEU A 253 -5.32 9.30 -6.68
N LEU A 254 -4.96 9.76 -5.49
CA LEU A 254 -5.40 9.17 -4.23
C LEU A 254 -6.90 9.40 -4.04
N ASP A 255 -7.39 10.60 -4.31
CA ASP A 255 -8.81 10.92 -4.22
C ASP A 255 -9.63 10.09 -5.21
N TRP A 256 -9.13 9.92 -6.43
CA TRP A 256 -9.72 9.00 -7.40
C TRP A 256 -9.72 7.55 -6.90
N TYR A 257 -8.63 7.12 -6.28
CA TYR A 257 -8.49 5.77 -5.73
C TYR A 257 -9.46 5.51 -4.56
N ILE A 258 -9.63 6.48 -3.67
CA ILE A 258 -10.60 6.42 -2.56
C ILE A 258 -12.03 6.33 -3.09
N GLU A 259 -12.35 7.08 -4.15
CA GLU A 259 -13.66 6.99 -4.82
C GLU A 259 -13.89 5.62 -5.46
N ALA A 260 -12.88 5.05 -6.13
CA ALA A 260 -12.97 3.70 -6.69
C ALA A 260 -13.21 2.63 -5.62
N ILE A 261 -12.55 2.77 -4.47
CA ILE A 261 -12.77 1.95 -3.27
C ILE A 261 -14.20 2.11 -2.74
N HIS A 262 -14.72 3.34 -2.69
CA HIS A 262 -16.06 3.58 -2.20
C HIS A 262 -17.10 2.86 -3.06
N GLN A 263 -16.97 2.98 -4.38
CA GLN A 263 -17.83 2.27 -5.34
C GLN A 263 -17.69 0.76 -5.24
N LEU A 264 -16.49 0.24 -4.92
CA LEU A 264 -16.31 -1.19 -4.65
C LEU A 264 -17.15 -1.63 -3.46
N GLY A 265 -17.16 -0.80 -2.41
CA GLY A 265 -18.04 -1.00 -1.26
C GLY A 265 -19.52 -1.03 -1.62
N GLU A 266 -19.96 -0.08 -2.45
CA GLU A 266 -21.34 -0.04 -2.95
C GLU A 266 -21.70 -1.29 -3.75
N SER A 267 -20.80 -1.79 -4.61
CA SER A 267 -21.00 -3.04 -5.35
C SER A 267 -21.11 -4.24 -4.41
N VAL A 268 -20.28 -4.32 -3.37
CA VAL A 268 -20.37 -5.37 -2.33
C VAL A 268 -21.69 -5.31 -1.57
N ASP A 269 -22.19 -4.10 -1.28
CA ASP A 269 -23.50 -3.89 -0.65
C ASP A 269 -24.66 -4.23 -1.61
N PHE A 270 -24.54 -3.92 -2.90
CA PHE A 270 -25.51 -4.31 -3.93
C PHE A 270 -25.68 -5.84 -3.96
N PHE A 271 -24.57 -6.57 -4.05
CA PHE A 271 -24.56 -8.04 -4.01
C PHE A 271 -25.19 -8.59 -2.74
N SER A 272 -24.89 -7.94 -1.62
CA SER A 272 -25.41 -8.32 -0.31
C SER A 272 -26.94 -8.28 -0.24
N ASN A 273 -27.57 -7.33 -0.93
CA ASN A 273 -29.02 -7.19 -0.98
C ASN A 273 -29.64 -8.06 -2.08
N ALA A 274 -29.01 -8.09 -3.27
CA ALA A 274 -29.48 -8.86 -4.41
C ALA A 274 -29.58 -10.37 -4.11
N VAL A 275 -28.63 -10.94 -3.36
CA VAL A 275 -28.65 -12.36 -2.97
C VAL A 275 -29.79 -12.71 -2.02
N LEU A 276 -30.15 -11.82 -1.09
CA LEU A 276 -31.24 -12.09 -0.14
C LEU A 276 -32.59 -12.19 -0.88
N GLU A 277 -32.78 -11.38 -1.91
CA GLU A 277 -34.01 -11.37 -2.71
C GLU A 277 -34.10 -12.53 -3.72
N LEU A 278 -32.96 -13.07 -4.15
CA LEU A 278 -32.91 -14.26 -5.02
C LEU A 278 -33.36 -15.54 -4.30
N GLN A 279 -33.24 -15.58 -2.97
CA GLN A 279 -33.72 -16.71 -2.18
C GLN A 279 -35.24 -16.68 -1.92
N SER A 280 -35.90 -15.53 -2.16
CA SER A 280 -37.32 -15.33 -1.83
C SER A 280 -38.27 -15.38 -3.04
N ASN A 281 -37.77 -15.25 -4.28
CA ASN A 281 -38.61 -15.20 -5.49
C ASN A 281 -38.32 -16.37 -6.44
N GLU A 282 -39.37 -17.08 -6.88
CA GLU A 282 -39.29 -18.25 -7.78
C GLU A 282 -38.97 -17.90 -9.25
N THR A 283 -38.96 -16.63 -9.64
CA THR A 283 -38.60 -16.20 -11.00
C THR A 283 -37.44 -15.20 -10.98
N VAL A 284 -36.31 -15.61 -11.57
CA VAL A 284 -35.15 -14.75 -11.72
C VAL A 284 -35.42 -13.74 -12.85
N ASP A 285 -35.62 -12.48 -12.50
CA ASP A 285 -35.82 -11.37 -13.45
C ASP A 285 -34.54 -11.13 -14.29
N GLU A 286 -34.65 -11.18 -15.61
CA GLU A 286 -33.54 -10.94 -16.56
C GLU A 286 -32.82 -9.61 -16.29
N ARG A 287 -33.55 -8.57 -15.88
CA ARG A 287 -32.95 -7.27 -15.54
C ARG A 287 -32.00 -7.37 -14.35
N ARG A 288 -32.32 -8.23 -13.38
CA ARG A 288 -31.48 -8.46 -12.19
C ARG A 288 -30.26 -9.30 -12.53
N GLN A 289 -30.41 -10.32 -13.37
CA GLN A 289 -29.26 -11.09 -13.87
C GLN A 289 -28.26 -10.17 -14.57
N ASN A 290 -28.76 -9.29 -15.44
CA ASN A 290 -27.94 -8.29 -16.14
C ASN A 290 -27.24 -7.36 -15.15
N ALA A 291 -27.92 -6.89 -14.10
CA ALA A 291 -27.31 -6.03 -13.09
C ALA A 291 -26.17 -6.74 -12.33
N ILE A 292 -26.38 -7.98 -11.89
CA ILE A 292 -25.36 -8.79 -11.21
C ILE A 292 -24.16 -9.03 -12.13
N PHE A 293 -24.41 -9.40 -13.39
CA PHE A 293 -23.36 -9.58 -14.38
C PHE A 293 -22.54 -8.30 -14.59
N MET A 294 -23.19 -7.15 -14.73
CA MET A 294 -22.51 -5.87 -14.94
C MET A 294 -21.66 -5.46 -13.73
N GLU A 295 -22.14 -5.71 -12.51
CA GLU A 295 -21.35 -5.46 -11.29
C GLU A 295 -20.15 -6.42 -11.16
N LEU A 296 -20.30 -7.70 -11.53
CA LEU A 296 -19.18 -8.65 -11.53
C LEU A 296 -18.13 -8.27 -12.58
N LYS A 297 -18.59 -7.88 -13.77
CA LYS A 297 -17.74 -7.35 -14.84
C LYS A 297 -16.98 -6.12 -14.35
N TRP A 298 -17.65 -5.19 -13.67
CA TRP A 298 -17.01 -4.01 -13.11
C TRP A 298 -15.97 -4.36 -12.03
N ILE A 299 -16.28 -5.24 -11.07
CA ILE A 299 -15.31 -5.71 -10.05
C ILE A 299 -14.07 -6.32 -10.73
N SER A 300 -14.28 -7.15 -11.75
CA SER A 300 -13.16 -7.77 -12.46
C SER A 300 -12.28 -6.74 -13.20
N GLN A 301 -12.87 -5.65 -13.70
CA GLN A 301 -12.16 -4.60 -14.42
C GLN A 301 -11.42 -3.66 -13.47
N ILE A 302 -12.00 -3.33 -12.31
CA ILE A 302 -11.41 -2.42 -11.34
C ILE A 302 -10.32 -3.10 -10.49
N THR A 303 -10.41 -4.41 -10.25
CA THR A 303 -9.48 -5.13 -9.36
C THR A 303 -7.99 -4.98 -9.75
N PRO A 304 -7.57 -5.18 -11.01
CA PRO A 304 -6.17 -5.00 -11.40
C PRO A 304 -5.66 -3.58 -11.14
N LEU A 305 -6.51 -2.58 -11.40
CA LEU A 305 -6.20 -1.19 -11.15
C LEU A 305 -6.08 -0.89 -9.65
N LEU A 306 -6.97 -1.47 -8.84
CA LEU A 306 -6.90 -1.34 -7.39
C LEU A 306 -5.61 -1.92 -6.80
N MET A 307 -5.16 -3.05 -7.36
CA MET A 307 -3.89 -3.68 -6.97
C MET A 307 -2.68 -2.87 -7.42
N ASN A 308 -2.67 -2.38 -8.67
CA ASN A 308 -1.58 -1.56 -9.21
C ASN A 308 -1.42 -0.20 -8.51
N MET A 309 -2.49 0.32 -7.90
CA MET A 309 -2.47 1.55 -7.09
C MET A 309 -2.43 1.30 -5.58
N SER A 310 -2.33 0.05 -5.12
CA SER A 310 -2.38 -0.31 -3.69
C SER A 310 -1.28 0.37 -2.86
N ASP A 311 -0.14 0.70 -3.47
CA ASP A 311 0.99 1.35 -2.82
C ASP A 311 0.64 2.73 -2.25
N MET A 312 -0.34 3.41 -2.85
CA MET A 312 -0.83 4.72 -2.40
C MET A 312 -1.45 4.66 -1.00
N LEU A 313 -2.01 3.51 -0.62
CA LEU A 313 -2.46 3.27 0.75
C LEU A 313 -1.39 2.57 1.58
N LEU A 314 -0.77 1.50 1.07
CA LEU A 314 0.15 0.66 1.85
C LEU A 314 1.35 1.43 2.41
N ASN A 315 1.81 2.48 1.71
CA ASN A 315 2.93 3.31 2.17
C ASN A 315 2.56 4.35 3.25
N ARG A 316 1.28 4.48 3.61
CA ARG A 316 0.79 5.42 4.64
C ARG A 316 0.73 4.75 6.02
N PRO A 317 0.76 5.52 7.12
CA PRO A 317 0.43 5.00 8.44
C PRO A 317 -0.96 4.34 8.43
N ASP A 318 -1.09 3.16 9.05
CA ASP A 318 -2.30 2.32 9.00
C ASP A 318 -2.79 2.00 7.57
N GLY A 319 -1.88 2.06 6.59
CA GLY A 319 -2.16 1.82 5.19
C GLY A 319 -2.71 0.43 4.92
N ALA A 320 -2.07 -0.60 5.50
CA ALA A 320 -2.52 -1.98 5.43
C ALA A 320 -3.93 -2.17 6.01
N LEU A 321 -4.22 -1.56 7.17
CA LEU A 321 -5.55 -1.58 7.78
C LEU A 321 -6.58 -0.91 6.86
N THR A 322 -6.28 0.27 6.35
CA THR A 322 -7.18 1.04 5.49
C THR A 322 -7.45 0.29 4.19
N PHE A 323 -6.43 -0.31 3.58
CA PHE A 323 -6.57 -1.15 2.39
C PHE A 323 -7.35 -2.44 2.66
N ALA A 324 -7.14 -3.12 3.79
CA ALA A 324 -7.94 -4.31 4.13
C ALA A 324 -9.42 -3.98 4.37
N MET A 325 -9.69 -2.85 5.02
CA MET A 325 -11.05 -2.36 5.26
C MET A 325 -11.73 -1.90 3.98
N SER A 326 -10.98 -1.31 3.03
CA SER A 326 -11.51 -0.82 1.76
C SER A 326 -12.05 -1.93 0.86
N ILE A 327 -11.43 -3.12 0.89
CA ILE A 327 -11.96 -4.31 0.18
C ILE A 327 -13.39 -4.66 0.61
N PHE A 328 -13.77 -4.31 1.85
CA PHE A 328 -15.12 -4.49 2.38
C PHE A 328 -15.97 -3.22 2.34
N GLY A 329 -15.57 -2.20 1.59
CA GLY A 329 -16.33 -0.97 1.41
C GLY A 329 -16.28 0.02 2.57
N PHE A 330 -15.30 -0.09 3.46
CA PHE A 330 -15.09 0.88 4.55
C PHE A 330 -14.10 1.98 4.13
N SER A 331 -14.50 2.82 3.19
CA SER A 331 -13.78 4.08 2.89
C SER A 331 -13.84 5.03 4.11
N PRO A 332 -12.94 6.03 4.23
CA PRO A 332 -13.01 7.03 5.29
C PRO A 332 -14.39 7.71 5.37
N SER A 333 -14.92 8.15 4.23
CA SER A 333 -16.26 8.75 4.12
C SER A 333 -17.38 7.80 4.53
N TYR A 334 -17.27 6.50 4.23
CA TYR A 334 -18.24 5.50 4.66
C TYR A 334 -18.15 5.26 6.17
N LYS A 335 -16.94 5.22 6.75
CA LYS A 335 -16.75 5.04 8.19
C LYS A 335 -17.42 6.15 9.00
N GLU A 336 -17.31 7.40 8.55
CA GLU A 336 -17.99 8.54 9.15
C GLU A 336 -19.51 8.39 9.10
N LYS A 337 -20.07 8.17 7.89
CA LYS A 337 -21.52 7.94 7.72
C LYS A 337 -22.03 6.76 8.57
N TRP A 338 -21.26 5.68 8.62
CA TRP A 338 -21.59 4.50 9.41
C TRP A 338 -21.55 4.79 10.91
N PHE A 339 -20.59 5.59 11.37
CA PHE A 339 -20.50 6.03 12.75
C PHE A 339 -21.68 6.93 13.13
N ASP A 340 -22.10 7.85 12.25
CA ASP A 340 -23.29 8.68 12.50
C ASP A 340 -24.57 7.83 12.64
N ILE A 341 -24.72 6.80 11.81
CA ILE A 341 -25.80 5.82 11.93
C ILE A 341 -25.72 5.08 13.28
N LEU A 342 -24.51 4.69 13.70
CA LEU A 342 -24.29 4.03 14.98
C LEU A 342 -24.63 4.95 16.16
N VAL A 343 -24.25 6.23 16.10
CA VAL A 343 -24.59 7.25 17.09
C VAL A 343 -26.10 7.43 17.15
N HIS A 344 -26.79 7.46 16.01
CA HIS A 344 -28.26 7.52 15.97
C HIS A 344 -28.90 6.35 16.72
N TYR A 345 -28.52 5.10 16.42
CA TYR A 345 -29.05 3.93 17.13
C TYR A 345 -28.65 3.89 18.61
N SER A 346 -27.44 4.36 18.92
CA SER A 346 -26.94 4.49 20.31
C SER A 346 -27.76 5.51 21.09
N SER A 347 -28.17 6.63 20.47
CA SER A 347 -29.06 7.60 21.11
C SER A 347 -30.41 6.99 21.49
N ILE A 348 -30.97 6.13 20.62
CA ILE A 348 -32.22 5.42 20.91
C ILE A 348 -32.03 4.44 22.07
N ALA A 349 -30.92 3.70 22.10
CA ALA A 349 -30.60 2.76 23.16
C ALA A 349 -30.38 3.47 24.51
N VAL A 350 -29.62 4.56 24.53
CA VAL A 350 -29.37 5.40 25.70
C VAL A 350 -30.67 6.02 26.22
N ARG A 351 -31.53 6.56 25.35
CA ARG A 351 -32.89 7.03 25.74
C ARG A 351 -33.70 5.93 26.40
N LYS A 352 -33.71 4.74 25.80
CA LYS A 352 -34.42 3.58 26.38
C LYS A 352 -33.83 3.19 27.73
N CYS A 353 -32.52 3.30 27.91
CA CYS A 353 -31.85 3.04 29.19
C CYS A 353 -32.33 4.00 30.27
N PHE A 354 -32.31 5.32 30.01
CA PHE A 354 -32.85 6.31 30.95
C PHE A 354 -34.34 6.09 31.27
N LEU A 355 -35.18 5.82 30.26
CA LEU A 355 -36.60 5.57 30.47
C LEU A 355 -36.86 4.28 31.28
N ARG A 356 -36.05 3.25 31.03
CA ARG A 356 -36.14 1.98 31.77
C ARG A 356 -35.72 2.19 33.21
N ASP A 357 -34.60 2.86 33.44
CA ASP A 357 -34.03 3.04 34.77
C ASP A 357 -34.90 4.00 35.62
N LEU A 358 -35.55 4.99 34.98
CA LEU A 358 -36.61 5.78 35.60
C LEU A 358 -37.80 4.93 36.06
N ARG A 359 -38.24 3.93 35.27
CA ARG A 359 -39.32 3.01 35.66
C ARG A 359 -38.94 2.10 36.84
N TYR A 360 -37.65 1.84 37.04
CA TYR A 360 -37.14 1.01 38.13
C TYR A 360 -36.59 1.84 39.31
N ASN A 361 -36.86 3.15 39.36
CA ASN A 361 -36.39 4.08 40.40
C ASN A 361 -34.86 4.05 40.62
N ARG A 362 -34.07 3.83 39.56
CA ARG A 362 -32.61 4.02 39.61
C ARG A 362 -32.27 5.48 39.35
N SER A 363 -31.20 5.97 39.97
CA SER A 363 -30.83 7.38 39.81
C SER A 363 -30.28 7.67 38.40
N THR A 364 -30.53 8.89 37.94
CA THR A 364 -30.00 9.36 36.65
C THR A 364 -28.47 9.39 36.68
N MET A 365 -27.88 9.74 37.83
CA MET A 365 -26.42 9.74 38.04
C MET A 365 -25.81 8.35 37.91
N GLU A 366 -26.43 7.31 38.47
CA GLU A 366 -25.98 5.93 38.29
C GLU A 366 -26.01 5.52 36.81
N THR A 367 -27.07 5.90 36.10
CA THR A 367 -27.22 5.62 34.67
C THR A 367 -26.10 6.27 33.85
N ILE A 368 -25.77 7.53 34.16
CA ILE A 368 -24.67 8.27 33.52
C ILE A 368 -23.32 7.65 33.85
N LYS A 369 -23.10 7.27 35.10
CA LYS A 369 -21.85 6.61 35.53
C LYS A 369 -21.61 5.32 34.76
N VAL A 370 -22.65 4.51 34.55
CA VAL A 370 -22.57 3.27 33.76
C VAL A 370 -22.28 3.57 32.29
N LEU A 371 -23.02 4.52 31.69
CA LEU A 371 -22.92 4.81 30.25
C LEU A 371 -21.69 5.65 29.85
N SER A 372 -21.03 6.29 30.81
CA SER A 372 -19.76 6.99 30.63
C SER A 372 -18.55 6.08 30.79
N PHE A 373 -18.73 4.80 31.13
CA PHE A 373 -17.65 3.82 31.34
C PHE A 373 -16.55 4.29 32.29
N GLY A 374 -16.87 5.16 33.25
CA GLY A 374 -15.92 5.69 34.23
C GLY A 374 -15.17 6.96 33.83
N ASP A 375 -15.49 7.59 32.69
CA ASP A 375 -14.90 8.89 32.32
C ASP A 375 -15.45 10.03 33.21
N GLU A 376 -14.61 10.54 34.11
CA GLU A 376 -14.97 11.61 35.05
C GLU A 376 -15.27 12.96 34.37
N HIS A 377 -14.63 13.26 33.25
CA HIS A 377 -14.85 14.52 32.53
C HIS A 377 -16.23 14.52 31.88
N ILE A 378 -16.60 13.40 31.25
CA ILE A 378 -17.92 13.22 30.63
C ILE A 378 -19.01 13.23 31.70
N GLN A 379 -18.79 12.56 32.84
CA GLN A 379 -19.72 12.58 33.96
C GLN A 379 -19.97 14.00 34.48
N LYS A 380 -18.90 14.75 34.78
CA LYS A 380 -19.02 16.15 35.25
C LYS A 380 -19.83 17.01 34.29
N ARG A 381 -19.50 16.93 32.99
CA ARG A 381 -20.20 17.68 31.95
C ARG A 381 -21.69 17.35 31.87
N ILE A 382 -22.07 16.09 32.06
CA ILE A 382 -23.49 15.69 32.02
C ILE A 382 -24.19 16.03 33.34
N HIS A 383 -23.49 15.98 34.48
CA HIS A 383 -24.05 16.35 35.77
C HIS A 383 -24.46 17.83 35.84
N GLU A 384 -23.83 18.71 35.05
CA GLU A 384 -24.26 20.11 34.89
C GLU A 384 -25.68 20.24 34.30
N GLU A 385 -26.17 19.22 33.60
CA GLU A 385 -27.50 19.20 32.98
C GLU A 385 -28.58 18.60 33.89
N ILE A 386 -28.24 18.18 35.11
CA ILE A 386 -29.11 17.49 36.07
C ILE A 386 -29.33 18.38 37.29
N ASP A 387 -30.54 18.38 37.83
CA ASP A 387 -30.75 18.91 39.18
C ASP A 387 -30.11 17.96 40.19
N LEU A 388 -28.98 18.38 40.75
CA LEU A 388 -28.20 17.62 41.73
C LEU A 388 -28.99 17.30 43.02
N LEU A 389 -30.03 18.07 43.34
CA LEU A 389 -30.84 17.82 44.53
C LEU A 389 -31.83 16.68 44.33
N HIS A 390 -32.41 16.56 43.13
CA HIS A 390 -33.43 15.57 42.82
C HIS A 390 -32.91 14.41 41.97
N GLU A 391 -31.65 14.49 41.51
CA GLU A 391 -30.98 13.53 40.64
C GLU A 391 -31.76 13.23 39.35
N GLN A 392 -32.45 14.25 38.83
CA GLN A 392 -33.34 14.16 37.66
C GLN A 392 -33.10 15.31 36.69
N PHE A 393 -33.49 15.10 35.42
CA PHE A 393 -33.49 16.16 34.42
C PHE A 393 -34.74 17.05 34.59
N ASP A 394 -34.55 18.37 34.63
CA ASP A 394 -35.67 19.32 34.71
C ASP A 394 -36.45 19.43 33.40
N SER A 395 -35.81 19.08 32.28
CA SER A 395 -36.37 19.22 30.94
C SER A 395 -35.98 18.09 29.99
N ILE A 396 -36.83 17.87 28.98
CA ILE A 396 -36.52 16.97 27.87
C ILE A 396 -35.25 17.45 27.14
N LYS A 397 -35.01 18.77 27.04
CA LYS A 397 -33.84 19.32 26.35
C LYS A 397 -32.52 18.91 27.03
N GLN A 398 -32.42 19.06 28.35
CA GLN A 398 -31.25 18.61 29.13
C GLN A 398 -31.02 17.11 28.98
N ARG A 399 -32.08 16.30 29.06
CA ARG A 399 -31.98 14.86 28.81
C ARG A 399 -31.44 14.56 27.42
N GLU A 400 -31.90 15.27 26.39
CA GLU A 400 -31.40 15.07 25.02
C GLU A 400 -29.93 15.49 24.84
N ILE A 401 -29.47 16.53 25.55
CA ILE A 401 -28.04 16.89 25.59
C ILE A 401 -27.23 15.74 26.20
N ALA A 402 -27.64 15.23 27.36
CA ALA A 402 -27.01 14.09 28.02
C ALA A 402 -27.00 12.83 27.14
N VAL A 403 -28.14 12.51 26.51
CA VAL A 403 -28.28 11.40 25.56
C VAL A 403 -27.30 11.54 24.40
N ASN A 404 -27.20 12.72 23.79
CA ASN A 404 -26.32 12.93 22.63
C ASN A 404 -24.86 12.72 23.01
N ILE A 405 -24.41 13.20 24.16
CA ILE A 405 -23.04 13.00 24.65
C ILE A 405 -22.80 11.50 24.91
N LEU A 406 -23.65 10.84 25.69
CA LEU A 406 -23.51 9.42 26.02
C LEU A 406 -23.66 8.50 24.81
N ALA A 407 -24.45 8.89 23.81
CA ALA A 407 -24.61 8.14 22.58
C ALA A 407 -23.29 8.04 21.79
N HIS A 408 -22.48 9.11 21.78
CA HIS A 408 -21.16 9.08 21.14
C HIS A 408 -20.22 8.13 21.88
N VAL A 409 -20.16 8.22 23.21
CA VAL A 409 -19.32 7.32 24.04
C VAL A 409 -19.73 5.86 23.85
N TYR A 410 -21.03 5.59 23.89
CA TYR A 410 -21.56 4.25 23.70
C TYR A 410 -21.33 3.73 22.27
N ALA A 411 -21.45 4.59 21.26
CA ALA A 411 -21.12 4.25 19.88
C ALA A 411 -19.64 3.90 19.71
N ASP A 412 -18.73 4.71 20.26
CA ASP A 412 -17.29 4.45 20.21
C ASP A 412 -16.93 3.13 20.90
N TYR A 413 -17.48 2.85 22.07
CA TYR A 413 -17.28 1.58 22.76
C TYR A 413 -17.74 0.37 21.91
N ARG A 414 -18.86 0.50 21.18
CA ARG A 414 -19.44 -0.58 20.38
C ARG A 414 -18.82 -0.69 18.98
N LYS A 415 -18.11 0.35 18.53
CA LYS A 415 -17.62 0.53 17.15
C LYS A 415 -16.84 -0.68 16.66
N ASP A 416 -15.77 -1.07 17.35
CA ASP A 416 -14.86 -2.12 16.87
C ASP A 416 -15.54 -3.49 16.77
N GLY A 417 -16.39 -3.82 17.75
CA GLY A 417 -17.17 -5.06 17.74
C GLY A 417 -18.20 -5.11 16.60
N LEU A 418 -18.89 -4.00 16.34
CA LEU A 418 -19.90 -3.93 15.28
C LEU A 418 -19.27 -3.85 13.88
N ILE A 419 -18.15 -3.14 13.72
CA ILE A 419 -17.35 -3.18 12.49
C ILE A 419 -16.92 -4.61 12.20
N ALA A 420 -16.52 -5.38 13.21
CA ALA A 420 -16.13 -6.78 13.02
C ALA A 420 -17.26 -7.66 12.49
N GLN A 421 -18.45 -7.51 13.07
CA GLN A 421 -19.64 -8.22 12.61
C GLN A 421 -20.01 -7.83 11.19
N GLU A 422 -19.91 -6.54 10.87
CA GLU A 422 -20.22 -6.02 9.54
C GLU A 422 -19.24 -6.54 8.48
N ILE A 423 -17.94 -6.53 8.76
CA ILE A 423 -16.91 -7.09 7.87
C ILE A 423 -17.15 -8.59 7.66
N ALA A 424 -17.45 -9.35 8.72
CA ALA A 424 -17.75 -10.77 8.59
C ALA A 424 -19.05 -11.05 7.81
N ARG A 425 -20.03 -10.15 7.91
CA ARG A 425 -21.28 -10.19 7.12
C ARG A 425 -20.99 -9.94 5.65
N ARG A 426 -20.30 -8.85 5.32
CA ARG A 426 -19.92 -8.46 3.95
C ARG A 426 -19.05 -9.52 3.28
N TYR A 427 -18.05 -10.05 3.99
CA TYR A 427 -17.21 -11.15 3.50
C TYR A 427 -18.02 -12.38 3.13
N ARG A 428 -18.90 -12.87 4.02
CA ARG A 428 -19.70 -14.07 3.74
C ARG A 428 -20.60 -13.88 2.52
N ARG A 429 -21.19 -12.69 2.38
CA ARG A 429 -22.04 -12.35 1.24
C ARG A 429 -21.23 -12.26 -0.06
N LEU A 430 -20.07 -11.62 -0.02
CA LEU A 430 -19.15 -11.54 -1.15
C LEU A 430 -18.70 -12.94 -1.62
N MET A 431 -18.20 -13.78 -0.71
CA MET A 431 -17.77 -15.14 -1.04
C MET A 431 -18.88 -15.99 -1.61
N ARG A 432 -20.12 -15.78 -1.12
CA ARG A 432 -21.29 -16.48 -1.64
C ARG A 432 -21.59 -16.07 -3.09
N VAL A 433 -21.47 -14.79 -3.43
CA VAL A 433 -21.64 -14.29 -4.80
C VAL A 433 -20.55 -14.79 -5.74
N LEU A 434 -19.32 -14.83 -5.28
CA LEU A 434 -18.20 -15.32 -6.09
C LEU A 434 -18.16 -16.85 -6.21
N HIS A 435 -19.03 -17.57 -5.50
CA HIS A 435 -19.09 -19.02 -5.54
C HIS A 435 -19.68 -19.51 -6.87
N GLU A 436 -19.02 -20.49 -7.49
CA GLU A 436 -19.39 -21.02 -8.81
C GLU A 436 -20.83 -21.52 -8.86
N ASP A 437 -21.28 -22.25 -7.83
CA ASP A 437 -22.66 -22.76 -7.78
C ASP A 437 -23.70 -21.63 -7.82
N LEU A 438 -23.47 -20.52 -7.13
CA LEU A 438 -24.43 -19.42 -7.14
C LEU A 438 -24.39 -18.68 -8.48
N LEU A 439 -23.19 -18.48 -9.04
CA LEU A 439 -23.06 -17.88 -10.37
C LEU A 439 -23.79 -18.72 -11.43
N ASN A 440 -23.66 -20.05 -11.39
CA ASN A 440 -24.35 -20.97 -12.29
C ASN A 440 -25.88 -20.99 -12.11
N GLN A 441 -26.38 -20.69 -10.92
CA GLN A 441 -27.81 -20.59 -10.63
C GLN A 441 -28.41 -19.25 -11.07
N VAL A 442 -27.65 -18.17 -10.93
CA VAL A 442 -28.15 -16.80 -11.08
C VAL A 442 -27.93 -16.25 -12.49
N LEU A 443 -26.83 -16.62 -13.15
CA LEU A 443 -26.46 -16.08 -14.45
C LEU A 443 -26.88 -17.00 -15.61
N SER A 444 -27.22 -16.39 -16.73
CA SER A 444 -27.45 -17.10 -18.00
C SER A 444 -26.15 -17.73 -18.52
N LYS A 445 -26.28 -18.76 -19.37
CA LYS A 445 -25.12 -19.40 -20.03
C LYS A 445 -24.29 -18.43 -20.88
N GLU A 446 -24.92 -17.38 -21.41
CA GLU A 446 -24.25 -16.34 -22.19
C GLU A 446 -23.37 -15.47 -21.28
N HIS A 447 -23.92 -14.99 -20.16
CA HIS A 447 -23.16 -14.23 -19.17
C HIS A 447 -21.99 -15.03 -18.57
N LEU A 448 -22.19 -16.32 -18.31
CA LEU A 448 -21.12 -17.19 -17.82
C LEU A 448 -19.96 -17.30 -18.83
N LYS A 449 -20.27 -17.46 -20.13
CA LYS A 449 -19.23 -17.47 -21.18
C LYS A 449 -18.49 -16.14 -21.26
N GLU A 450 -19.17 -15.02 -21.10
CA GLU A 450 -18.54 -13.69 -21.07
C GLU A 450 -17.68 -13.45 -19.81
N LEU A 451 -18.02 -14.08 -18.67
CA LEU A 451 -17.26 -13.99 -17.43
C LEU A 451 -16.02 -14.89 -17.40
N GLU A 452 -15.96 -15.95 -18.20
CA GLU A 452 -14.83 -16.90 -18.20
C GLU A 452 -13.45 -16.22 -18.30
N PRO A 453 -13.18 -15.26 -19.20
CA PRO A 453 -11.88 -14.56 -19.24
C PRO A 453 -11.59 -13.71 -17.99
N MET A 454 -12.62 -13.38 -17.20
CA MET A 454 -12.53 -12.55 -15.99
C MET A 454 -12.44 -13.39 -14.71
N ARG A 455 -12.63 -14.71 -14.80
CA ARG A 455 -12.73 -15.63 -13.67
C ARG A 455 -11.47 -15.64 -12.80
N GLU A 456 -10.29 -15.60 -13.41
CA GLU A 456 -9.02 -15.52 -12.67
C GLU A 456 -8.96 -14.26 -11.80
N THR A 457 -9.37 -13.10 -12.33
CA THR A 457 -9.39 -11.84 -11.59
C THR A 457 -10.42 -11.85 -10.45
N LEU A 458 -11.57 -12.51 -10.65
CA LEU A 458 -12.57 -12.68 -9.61
C LEU A 458 -12.09 -13.62 -8.49
N LEU A 459 -11.39 -14.70 -8.84
CA LEU A 459 -10.72 -15.59 -7.88
C LEU A 459 -9.67 -14.83 -7.08
N ASP A 460 -8.83 -14.05 -7.74
CA ASP A 460 -7.85 -13.19 -7.08
C ASP A 460 -8.48 -12.17 -6.13
N PHE A 461 -9.61 -11.58 -6.53
CA PHE A 461 -10.39 -10.71 -5.65
C PHE A 461 -10.90 -11.45 -4.41
N SER A 462 -11.31 -12.71 -4.55
CA SER A 462 -11.72 -13.55 -3.42
C SER A 462 -10.54 -13.90 -2.49
N VAL A 463 -9.34 -14.11 -3.06
CA VAL A 463 -8.11 -14.38 -2.31
C VAL A 463 -7.74 -13.16 -1.49
N ILE A 464 -7.67 -11.97 -2.10
CA ILE A 464 -7.33 -10.76 -1.35
C ILE A 464 -8.36 -10.45 -0.26
N ALA A 465 -9.66 -10.61 -0.54
CA ALA A 465 -10.69 -10.43 0.49
C ALA A 465 -10.52 -11.43 1.64
N SER A 466 -10.12 -12.67 1.37
CA SER A 466 -9.85 -13.66 2.42
C SER A 466 -8.64 -13.28 3.27
N GLU A 467 -7.55 -12.83 2.65
CA GLU A 467 -6.36 -12.35 3.37
C GLU A 467 -6.64 -11.07 4.16
N SER A 468 -7.37 -10.10 3.58
CA SER A 468 -7.81 -8.89 4.28
C SER A 468 -8.63 -9.25 5.53
N ARG A 469 -9.56 -10.21 5.43
CA ARG A 469 -10.34 -10.67 6.59
C ARG A 469 -9.46 -11.31 7.68
N LYS A 470 -8.51 -12.18 7.30
CA LYS A 470 -7.59 -12.83 8.24
C LYS A 470 -6.72 -11.81 8.97
N TYR A 471 -6.17 -10.85 8.23
CA TYR A 471 -5.37 -9.76 8.79
C TYR A 471 -6.20 -8.91 9.76
N LEU A 472 -7.40 -8.48 9.37
CA LEU A 472 -8.31 -7.72 10.25
C LEU A 472 -8.76 -8.52 11.49
N GLY A 473 -8.93 -9.84 11.34
CA GLY A 473 -9.19 -10.75 12.46
C GLY A 473 -8.03 -10.77 13.45
N SER A 474 -6.81 -10.92 12.93
CA SER A 474 -5.57 -10.93 13.73
C SER A 474 -5.36 -9.65 14.51
N ARG A 475 -5.56 -8.48 13.87
CA ARG A 475 -5.36 -7.16 14.52
C ARG A 475 -6.27 -6.91 15.73
N ARG A 476 -7.37 -7.65 15.84
CA ARG A 476 -8.33 -7.54 16.96
C ARG A 476 -8.17 -8.62 18.01
N ALA A 477 -7.34 -9.63 17.77
CA ALA A 477 -7.15 -10.71 18.71
C ALA A 477 -6.39 -10.18 19.94
N LEU A 478 -7.09 -10.12 21.07
CA LEU A 478 -6.57 -9.59 22.34
C LEU A 478 -5.36 -10.38 22.87
N GLU A 479 -5.22 -11.64 22.44
CA GLU A 479 -4.16 -12.56 22.87
C GLU A 479 -2.84 -12.38 22.11
N LYS A 480 -2.85 -11.65 20.98
CA LYS A 480 -1.65 -11.49 20.15
C LYS A 480 -0.69 -10.47 20.73
N SER A 481 0.60 -10.82 20.72
CA SER A 481 1.66 -9.88 21.08
C SER A 481 1.81 -8.80 20.00
N THR A 482 2.43 -7.67 20.36
CA THR A 482 2.77 -6.60 19.40
C THR A 482 3.63 -7.13 18.24
N GLU A 483 4.55 -8.05 18.52
CA GLU A 483 5.40 -8.72 17.53
C GLU A 483 4.58 -9.50 16.50
N GLU A 484 3.61 -10.29 16.97
CA GLU A 484 2.73 -11.05 16.08
C GLU A 484 1.85 -10.13 15.23
N LEU A 485 1.39 -9.00 15.78
CA LEU A 485 0.62 -8.01 15.03
C LEU A 485 1.48 -7.39 13.92
N MET A 486 2.72 -6.99 14.23
CA MET A 486 3.66 -6.47 13.24
C MET A 486 3.99 -7.50 12.16
N ALA A 487 4.22 -8.76 12.53
CA ALA A 487 4.46 -9.84 11.58
C ALA A 487 3.27 -10.02 10.62
N THR A 488 2.05 -10.05 11.15
CA THR A 488 0.85 -10.20 10.31
C THR A 488 0.64 -9.03 9.35
N GLU A 489 1.03 -7.81 9.73
CA GLU A 489 0.98 -6.65 8.85
C GLU A 489 2.03 -6.71 7.73
N MET A 490 3.24 -7.17 8.06
CA MET A 490 4.31 -7.40 7.07
C MET A 490 3.89 -8.47 6.05
N ASP A 491 3.38 -9.62 6.52
CA ASP A 491 2.94 -10.72 5.65
C ASP A 491 1.80 -10.29 4.73
N TYR A 492 0.82 -9.56 5.28
CA TYR A 492 -0.30 -9.02 4.49
C TYR A 492 0.18 -8.04 3.43
N THR A 493 1.02 -7.08 3.81
CA THR A 493 1.60 -6.11 2.87
C THR A 493 2.36 -6.81 1.75
N GLN A 494 3.18 -7.79 2.10
CA GLN A 494 3.95 -8.56 1.14
C GLN A 494 3.06 -9.39 0.20
N HIS A 495 1.97 -9.96 0.70
CA HIS A 495 0.98 -10.64 -0.14
C HIS A 495 0.36 -9.70 -1.18
N VAL A 496 -0.04 -8.49 -0.78
CA VAL A 496 -0.58 -7.48 -1.71
C VAL A 496 0.45 -7.09 -2.78
N ARG A 497 1.71 -6.91 -2.39
CA ARG A 497 2.81 -6.56 -3.31
C ARG A 497 3.03 -7.66 -4.36
N LYS A 498 3.05 -8.94 -3.96
CA LYS A 498 3.16 -10.08 -4.89
C LYS A 498 1.98 -10.15 -5.86
N MET A 499 0.75 -9.96 -5.36
CA MET A 499 -0.46 -9.91 -6.19
C MET A 499 -0.38 -8.79 -7.23
N ARG A 500 0.04 -7.59 -6.83
CA ARG A 500 0.27 -6.44 -7.71
C ARG A 500 1.30 -6.75 -8.80
N SER A 501 2.48 -7.26 -8.44
CA SER A 501 3.53 -7.58 -9.42
C SER A 501 3.06 -8.62 -10.43
N ARG A 502 2.23 -9.59 -10.03
CA ARG A 502 1.59 -10.53 -10.95
C ARG A 502 0.64 -9.85 -11.93
N TYR A 503 -0.22 -8.93 -11.48
CA TYR A 503 -1.08 -8.15 -12.38
C TYR A 503 -0.26 -7.31 -13.35
N PHE A 504 0.74 -6.60 -12.86
CA PHE A 504 1.62 -5.79 -13.69
C PHE A 504 2.33 -6.61 -14.77
N ARG A 505 2.89 -7.78 -14.41
CA ARG A 505 3.50 -8.71 -15.38
C ARG A 505 2.50 -9.21 -16.41
N LYS A 506 1.29 -9.60 -15.99
CA LYS A 506 0.25 -10.10 -16.89
C LYS A 506 -0.18 -9.07 -17.94
N ILE A 507 -0.30 -7.80 -17.54
CA ILE A 507 -0.66 -6.73 -18.48
C ILE A 507 0.46 -6.52 -19.51
N ASN A 508 1.72 -6.64 -19.09
CA ASN A 508 2.89 -6.41 -19.95
C ASN A 508 3.29 -7.61 -20.83
N ARG A 509 2.97 -8.86 -20.44
CA ARG A 509 3.26 -10.08 -21.23
C ARG A 509 2.34 -10.28 -22.43
N ASN A 510 1.21 -9.59 -22.48
CA ASN A 510 0.24 -9.68 -23.58
C ASN A 510 0.57 -8.71 -24.74
N LYS A 511 1.80 -8.21 -24.78
CA LYS A 511 2.43 -7.48 -25.89
C LYS A 511 3.64 -8.26 -26.34
#